data_AF-A0A951U494-F1
#
_entry.id   AF-A0A951U494-F1
#
_cell.length_a   1.000
_cell.length_b   1.000
_cell.length_c   1.000
_cell.angle_alpha   90.00
_cell.angle_beta   90.00
_cell.angle_gamma   90.00
#
_symmetry.space_group_name_H-M   'P 1'
#
loop_
_entity.id
_entity.type
_entity.pdbx_description
1 polymer ?
#
loop_
_entity_poly.entity_id
_entity_poly.type
_entity_poly.pdbx_seq_one_letter_code
_entity_poly.pdbx_strand_id
1 'polypeptide(L)'
;MLIPITRKKFEELVPLTATFNQYRFYWGKLTDILQRVLISVAGLVAVVVLNYFAGERFQIILAFLASATGLYWFWSPAYRATRRNLDCRKYKFSGFFEGEVLDTFITENLVGKEETVNKQGELVIIENRERRINLEISDDTGFVVTTQAPLLREHRSIRPGDTAQLLVMSNRGDLSRISFVSDVFLPESDLWVSEYPYLRRDIFREVCRQLGQGAERDQYQDPYQSRDDYRQGREPRRRSQAEGYDDRYDPRDYPDGPDDRGRGSVKRLRGSR
;
A
#
# COMPACT_ATOMS: atom_id res chain seq x y z
N MET A 1 -3.22 13.55 -1.08
CA MET A 1 -4.27 13.57 -2.11
C MET A 1 -5.27 12.43 -1.88
N LEU A 2 -6.57 12.73 -1.94
CA LEU A 2 -7.65 11.74 -1.83
C LEU A 2 -8.40 11.60 -3.16
N ILE A 3 -8.33 10.43 -3.79
CA ILE A 3 -8.97 10.13 -5.08
C ILE A 3 -10.11 9.13 -4.88
N PRO A 4 -11.37 9.46 -5.21
CA PRO A 4 -12.47 8.51 -5.12
C PRO A 4 -12.28 7.34 -6.09
N ILE A 5 -12.46 6.11 -5.60
CA ILE A 5 -12.36 4.89 -6.41
C ILE A 5 -13.76 4.34 -6.69
N THR A 6 -13.96 3.86 -7.92
CA THR A 6 -15.22 3.19 -8.31
C THR A 6 -15.46 1.90 -7.52
N ARG A 7 -16.73 1.57 -7.31
CA ARG A 7 -17.11 0.34 -6.57
C ARG A 7 -16.52 -0.93 -7.19
N LYS A 8 -16.44 -1.01 -8.52
CA LYS A 8 -15.86 -2.16 -9.22
C LYS A 8 -14.38 -2.35 -8.88
N LYS A 9 -13.60 -1.26 -8.84
CA LYS A 9 -12.18 -1.31 -8.46
C LYS A 9 -11.99 -1.63 -6.98
N PHE A 10 -12.86 -1.12 -6.12
CA PHE A 10 -12.88 -1.50 -4.71
C PHE A 10 -13.08 -3.02 -4.51
N GLU A 11 -14.02 -3.63 -5.24
CA GLU A 11 -14.29 -5.07 -5.13
C GLU A 11 -13.16 -5.93 -5.70
N GLU A 12 -12.38 -5.38 -6.62
CA GLU A 12 -11.14 -5.99 -7.10
C GLU A 12 -10.04 -5.92 -6.02
N LEU A 13 -9.93 -4.84 -5.26
CA LEU A 13 -8.94 -4.69 -4.20
C LEU A 13 -9.30 -5.50 -2.93
N VAL A 14 -10.58 -5.55 -2.57
CA VAL A 14 -11.10 -6.24 -1.38
C VAL A 14 -12.05 -7.38 -1.81
N PRO A 15 -11.54 -8.60 -2.02
CA PRO A 15 -12.35 -9.70 -2.52
C PRO A 15 -13.38 -10.18 -1.49
N LEU A 16 -14.47 -10.75 -1.98
CA LEU A 16 -15.53 -11.31 -1.13
C LEU A 16 -15.00 -12.47 -0.27
N THR A 17 -14.23 -13.34 -0.90
CA THR A 17 -13.68 -14.55 -0.28
C THR A 17 -12.31 -14.29 0.31
N ALA A 18 -11.93 -15.11 1.27
CA ALA A 18 -10.63 -15.07 1.89
C ALA A 18 -9.51 -15.26 0.84
N THR A 19 -8.55 -14.34 0.81
CA THR A 19 -7.30 -14.52 0.05
C THR A 19 -6.35 -15.44 0.81
N PHE A 20 -5.31 -15.92 0.12
CA PHE A 20 -4.27 -16.74 0.75
C PHE A 20 -3.63 -16.05 1.96
N ASN A 21 -3.30 -14.76 1.85
CA ASN A 21 -2.71 -13.98 2.96
C ASN A 21 -3.67 -13.88 4.16
N GLN A 22 -4.96 -13.70 3.90
CA GLN A 22 -6.00 -13.65 4.93
C GLN A 22 -6.22 -15.00 5.60
N TYR A 23 -6.19 -16.08 4.81
CA TYR A 23 -6.24 -17.44 5.34
C TYR A 23 -5.03 -17.73 6.24
N ARG A 24 -3.82 -17.38 5.77
CA ARG A 24 -2.57 -17.54 6.52
C ARG A 24 -2.56 -16.76 7.84
N PHE A 25 -3.14 -15.56 7.84
CA PHE A 25 -3.32 -14.74 9.04
C PHE A 25 -4.16 -15.47 10.09
N TYR A 26 -5.34 -15.97 9.72
CA TYR A 26 -6.21 -16.69 10.66
C TYR A 26 -5.71 -18.08 11.03
N TRP A 27 -4.85 -18.71 10.21
CA TRP A 27 -4.25 -19.99 10.56
C TRP A 27 -3.37 -19.89 11.81
N GLY A 28 -2.76 -18.73 12.06
CA GLY A 28 -2.14 -18.41 13.34
C GLY A 28 -0.96 -19.30 13.73
N LYS A 29 -0.84 -19.59 15.03
CA LYS A 29 0.18 -20.46 15.61
C LYS A 29 -0.27 -21.93 15.58
N LEU A 30 0.68 -22.87 15.69
CA LEU A 30 0.38 -24.31 15.75
C LEU A 30 -0.60 -24.66 16.89
N THR A 31 -0.53 -23.94 18.01
CA THR A 31 -1.46 -24.07 19.14
C THR A 31 -2.91 -23.78 18.76
N ASP A 32 -3.14 -22.75 17.93
CA ASP A 32 -4.48 -22.36 17.48
C ASP A 32 -5.07 -23.42 16.55
N ILE A 33 -4.22 -24.02 15.72
CA ILE A 33 -4.60 -25.12 14.83
C ILE A 33 -4.97 -26.34 15.66
N LEU A 34 -4.12 -26.72 16.62
CA LEU A 34 -4.36 -27.87 17.49
C LEU A 34 -5.65 -27.69 18.30
N GLN A 35 -5.90 -26.49 18.83
CA GLN A 35 -7.14 -26.18 19.54
C GLN A 35 -8.36 -26.36 18.63
N ARG A 36 -8.30 -25.90 17.37
CA ARG A 36 -9.41 -26.07 16.42
C ARG A 36 -9.62 -27.53 16.03
N VAL A 37 -8.54 -28.31 15.85
CA VAL A 37 -8.62 -29.75 15.62
C VAL A 37 -9.26 -30.45 16.82
N LEU A 38 -8.88 -30.10 18.04
CA LEU A 38 -9.48 -30.63 19.27
C LEU A 38 -10.98 -30.30 19.34
N ILE A 39 -11.37 -29.07 19.01
CA ILE A 39 -12.78 -28.66 18.91
C ILE A 39 -13.52 -29.48 17.85
N SER A 40 -12.90 -29.71 16.68
CA SER A 40 -13.48 -30.57 15.63
C SER A 40 -13.72 -32.00 16.12
N VAL A 41 -12.74 -32.60 16.81
CA VAL A 41 -12.86 -33.95 17.36
C VAL A 41 -13.93 -34.01 18.46
N ALA A 42 -13.91 -33.07 19.41
CA ALA A 42 -14.90 -33.01 20.48
C ALA A 42 -16.33 -32.83 19.92
N GLY A 43 -16.49 -31.98 18.91
CA GLY A 43 -17.76 -31.80 18.24
C GLY A 43 -18.21 -33.04 17.46
N LEU A 44 -17.29 -33.78 16.83
CA LEU A 44 -17.62 -35.04 16.17
C LEU A 44 -18.10 -36.08 17.17
N VAL A 45 -17.44 -36.21 18.32
CA VAL A 45 -17.88 -37.08 19.42
C VAL A 45 -19.28 -36.69 19.88
N ALA A 46 -19.58 -35.40 20.04
CA ALA A 46 -20.91 -34.92 20.40
C ALA A 46 -21.98 -35.31 19.35
N VAL A 47 -21.66 -35.21 18.05
CA VAL A 47 -22.56 -35.63 16.97
C VAL A 47 -22.77 -37.15 16.99
N VAL A 48 -21.74 -37.95 17.26
CA VAL A 48 -21.87 -39.41 17.38
C VAL A 48 -22.78 -39.80 18.55
N VAL A 49 -22.59 -39.15 19.72
CA VAL A 49 -23.47 -39.34 20.88
C VAL A 49 -24.91 -38.94 20.54
N LEU A 50 -25.11 -37.80 19.88
CA LEU A 50 -26.43 -37.37 19.44
C LEU A 50 -27.06 -38.37 18.45
N ASN A 51 -26.26 -38.93 17.53
CA ASN A 51 -26.70 -39.95 16.58
C ASN A 51 -27.06 -41.28 17.25
N TYR A 52 -26.45 -41.61 18.40
CA TYR A 52 -26.84 -42.78 19.18
C TYR A 52 -28.25 -42.63 19.78
N PHE A 53 -28.62 -41.42 20.21
CA PHE A 53 -29.95 -41.13 20.75
C PHE A 53 -31.00 -40.79 19.68
N ALA A 54 -30.55 -40.30 18.52
CA ALA A 54 -31.43 -39.96 17.41
C ALA A 54 -31.75 -41.21 16.56
N GLY A 55 -33.01 -41.42 16.23
CA GLY A 55 -33.41 -42.49 15.32
C GLY A 55 -32.98 -42.25 13.87
N GLU A 56 -33.19 -43.26 13.00
CA GLU A 56 -32.73 -43.27 11.59
C GLU A 56 -33.18 -42.07 10.75
N ARG A 57 -34.30 -41.43 11.13
CA ARG A 57 -34.87 -40.26 10.45
C ARG A 57 -33.92 -39.06 10.36
N PHE A 58 -32.95 -38.94 11.26
CA PHE A 58 -32.02 -37.81 11.30
C PHE A 58 -30.62 -38.11 10.75
N GLN A 59 -30.35 -39.33 10.29
CA GLN A 59 -29.00 -39.75 9.88
C GLN A 59 -28.36 -38.82 8.84
N ILE A 60 -29.12 -38.41 7.81
CA ILE A 60 -28.60 -37.51 6.77
C ILE A 60 -28.22 -36.15 7.36
N ILE A 61 -29.08 -35.57 8.19
CA ILE A 61 -28.84 -34.26 8.82
C ILE A 61 -27.62 -34.35 9.75
N LEU A 62 -27.51 -35.42 10.53
CA LEU A 62 -26.38 -35.66 11.42
C LEU A 62 -25.08 -35.93 10.66
N ALA A 63 -25.13 -36.55 9.48
CA ALA A 63 -23.97 -36.74 8.62
C ALA A 63 -23.44 -35.41 8.07
N PHE A 64 -24.33 -34.49 7.65
CA PHE A 64 -23.92 -33.14 7.27
C PHE A 64 -23.34 -32.36 8.45
N LEU A 65 -23.96 -32.48 9.62
CA LEU A 65 -23.45 -31.84 10.84
C LEU A 65 -22.08 -32.41 11.23
N ALA A 66 -21.91 -33.73 11.21
CA ALA A 66 -20.62 -34.40 11.46
C ALA A 66 -19.55 -33.91 10.48
N SER A 67 -19.88 -33.77 9.21
CA SER A 67 -18.97 -33.24 8.18
C SER A 67 -18.60 -31.79 8.46
N ALA A 68 -19.58 -30.93 8.74
CA ALA A 68 -19.35 -29.52 9.06
C ALA A 68 -18.48 -29.36 10.31
N THR A 69 -18.72 -30.14 11.36
CA THR A 69 -17.96 -30.10 12.60
C THR A 69 -16.57 -30.71 12.46
N GLY A 70 -16.44 -31.84 11.77
CA GLY A 70 -15.17 -32.50 11.49
C GLY A 70 -14.23 -31.64 10.64
N LEU A 71 -14.76 -30.86 9.70
CA LEU A 71 -14.00 -29.91 8.89
C LEU A 71 -13.87 -28.51 9.52
N TYR A 72 -14.33 -28.30 10.77
CA TYR A 72 -14.29 -26.98 11.42
C TYR A 72 -12.90 -26.35 11.42
N TRP A 73 -11.84 -27.12 11.67
CA TRP A 73 -10.46 -26.63 11.63
C TRP A 73 -10.07 -26.02 10.28
N PHE A 74 -10.66 -26.50 9.19
CA PHE A 74 -10.34 -26.08 7.82
C PHE A 74 -11.15 -24.87 7.37
N TRP A 75 -12.48 -24.86 7.59
CA TRP A 75 -13.34 -23.78 7.09
C TRP A 75 -13.44 -22.58 8.04
N SER A 76 -13.19 -22.76 9.35
CA SER A 76 -13.25 -21.68 10.35
C SER A 76 -12.35 -20.47 10.02
N PRO A 77 -11.07 -20.64 9.62
CA PRO A 77 -10.21 -19.52 9.21
C PRO A 77 -10.78 -18.76 8.01
N ALA A 78 -11.25 -19.48 6.98
CA ALA A 78 -11.84 -18.89 5.78
C ALA A 78 -13.12 -18.11 6.09
N TYR A 79 -13.97 -18.64 6.97
CA TYR A 79 -15.17 -17.97 7.43
C TYR A 79 -14.85 -16.67 8.19
N ARG A 80 -13.87 -16.70 9.10
CA ARG A 80 -13.44 -15.50 9.86
C ARG A 80 -12.89 -14.42 8.94
N ALA A 81 -12.02 -14.77 8.00
CA ALA A 81 -11.51 -13.87 6.97
C ALA A 81 -12.64 -13.27 6.12
N THR A 82 -13.56 -14.10 5.65
CA THR A 82 -14.70 -13.66 4.85
C THR A 82 -15.56 -12.65 5.61
N ARG A 83 -15.87 -12.91 6.89
CA ARG A 83 -16.59 -11.94 7.75
C ARG A 83 -15.85 -10.62 7.88
N ARG A 84 -14.54 -10.66 8.11
CA ARG A 84 -13.73 -9.44 8.24
C ARG A 84 -13.72 -8.63 6.94
N ASN A 85 -13.69 -9.29 5.78
CA ASN A 85 -13.82 -8.62 4.48
C ASN A 85 -15.21 -8.00 4.30
N LEU A 86 -16.28 -8.69 4.71
CA LEU A 86 -17.65 -8.15 4.64
C LEU A 86 -17.82 -6.89 5.49
N ASP A 87 -17.22 -6.86 6.69
CA ASP A 87 -17.23 -5.68 7.56
C ASP A 87 -16.58 -4.47 6.89
N CYS A 88 -15.56 -4.69 6.06
CA CYS A 88 -14.91 -3.66 5.25
C CYS A 88 -15.76 -3.28 4.02
N ARG A 89 -16.47 -4.23 3.42
CA ARG A 89 -17.29 -4.00 2.21
C ARG A 89 -18.62 -3.31 2.47
N LYS A 90 -19.05 -3.19 3.73
CA LYS A 90 -20.33 -2.54 4.12
C LYS A 90 -20.37 -1.05 3.76
N TYR A 91 -19.21 -0.41 3.63
CA TYR A 91 -19.11 1.01 3.28
C TYR A 91 -19.42 1.21 1.80
N LYS A 92 -20.17 2.28 1.49
CA LYS A 92 -20.66 2.57 0.14
C LYS A 92 -19.60 3.22 -0.75
N PHE A 93 -18.76 4.06 -0.16
CA PHE A 93 -17.77 4.85 -0.87
C PHE A 93 -16.36 4.46 -0.40
N SER A 94 -15.41 4.55 -1.33
CA SER A 94 -14.01 4.23 -1.10
C SER A 94 -13.14 5.22 -1.86
N GLY A 95 -11.99 5.57 -1.28
CA GLY A 95 -11.01 6.44 -1.89
C GLY A 95 -9.60 5.89 -1.74
N PHE A 96 -8.78 6.14 -2.74
CA PHE A 96 -7.34 6.02 -2.65
C PHE A 96 -6.83 7.25 -1.92
N PHE A 97 -6.12 7.05 -0.83
CA PHE A 97 -5.52 8.13 -0.07
C PHE A 97 -4.00 7.99 -0.15
N GLU A 98 -3.36 9.06 -0.59
CA GLU A 98 -1.92 9.21 -0.63
C GLU A 98 -1.55 10.40 0.26
N GLY A 99 -0.60 10.19 1.15
CA GLY A 99 -0.13 11.22 2.08
C GLY A 99 1.26 10.90 2.59
N GLU A 100 1.72 11.69 3.54
CA GLU A 100 3.01 11.53 4.19
C GLU A 100 2.82 11.10 5.64
N VAL A 101 3.70 10.23 6.12
CA VAL A 101 3.75 9.87 7.54
C VAL A 101 4.15 11.11 8.34
N LEU A 102 3.26 11.61 9.19
CA LEU A 102 3.55 12.74 10.08
C LEU A 102 4.36 12.28 11.29
N ASP A 103 3.91 11.23 11.94
CA ASP A 103 4.56 10.68 13.13
C ASP A 103 4.25 9.19 13.28
N THR A 104 5.12 8.50 14.01
CA THR A 104 4.93 7.11 14.42
C THR A 104 5.19 6.96 15.91
N PHE A 105 4.21 6.44 16.63
CA PHE A 105 4.34 6.22 18.07
C PHE A 105 3.88 4.82 18.47
N ILE A 106 4.49 4.29 19.53
CA ILE A 106 4.22 2.93 20.02
C ILE A 106 3.32 3.01 21.23
N THR A 107 2.22 2.25 21.20
CA THR A 107 1.33 2.07 22.36
C THR A 107 1.43 0.65 22.88
N GLU A 108 1.23 0.49 24.19
CA GLU A 108 1.03 -0.82 24.81
C GLU A 108 -0.46 -1.04 25.00
N ASN A 109 -1.02 -2.09 24.40
CA ASN A 109 -2.37 -2.52 24.68
C ASN A 109 -2.34 -3.76 25.57
N LEU A 110 -3.15 -3.76 26.64
CA LEU A 110 -3.40 -4.93 27.48
C LEU A 110 -4.24 -5.94 26.67
N VAL A 111 -3.60 -7.01 26.20
CA VAL A 111 -4.25 -8.06 25.39
C VAL A 111 -4.86 -9.15 26.27
N GLY A 112 -4.38 -9.31 27.51
CA GLY A 112 -4.99 -10.21 28.49
C GLY A 112 -4.28 -10.18 29.84
N LYS A 113 -4.96 -10.65 30.89
CA LYS A 113 -4.37 -10.96 32.19
C LYS A 113 -4.41 -12.47 32.34
N GLU A 114 -3.26 -13.11 32.42
CA GLU A 114 -3.17 -14.54 32.72
C GLU A 114 -2.76 -14.70 34.19
N GLU A 115 -3.63 -15.31 34.98
CA GLU A 115 -3.28 -15.75 36.34
C GLU A 115 -2.54 -17.07 36.22
N THR A 116 -1.22 -17.05 36.38
CA THR A 116 -0.40 -18.27 36.41
C THR A 116 0.14 -18.48 37.81
N VAL A 117 0.68 -19.67 38.10
CA VAL A 117 1.27 -19.98 39.40
C VAL A 117 2.78 -20.10 39.22
N ASN A 118 3.57 -19.39 40.04
CA ASN A 118 5.02 -19.49 40.00
C ASN A 118 5.50 -20.87 40.51
N LYS A 119 6.80 -21.16 40.37
CA LYS A 119 7.39 -22.44 40.84
C LYS A 119 7.27 -22.64 42.36
N GLN A 120 6.91 -21.59 43.10
CA GLN A 120 6.70 -21.57 44.54
C GLN A 120 5.23 -21.71 44.94
N GLY A 121 4.29 -21.83 43.99
CA GLY A 121 2.87 -22.01 44.28
C GLY A 121 2.07 -20.72 44.48
N GLU A 122 2.67 -19.56 44.22
CA GLU A 122 2.00 -18.26 44.35
C GLU A 122 1.33 -17.85 43.04
N LEU A 123 0.11 -17.33 43.13
CA LEU A 123 -0.62 -16.79 41.99
C LEU A 123 0.03 -15.48 41.52
N VAL A 124 0.52 -15.46 40.29
CA VAL A 124 1.13 -14.32 39.61
C VAL A 124 0.27 -13.94 38.42
N ILE A 125 -0.18 -12.68 38.39
CA ILE A 125 -0.90 -12.10 37.26
C ILE A 125 0.14 -11.64 36.24
N ILE A 126 0.26 -12.34 35.12
CA ILE A 126 1.06 -11.91 33.97
C ILE A 126 0.17 -11.07 33.07
N GLU A 127 0.46 -9.77 33.00
CA GLU A 127 -0.17 -8.86 32.03
C GLU A 127 0.48 -9.07 30.66
N ASN A 128 -0.27 -9.69 29.75
CA ASN A 128 0.19 -9.87 28.37
C ASN A 128 -0.07 -8.56 27.60
N ARG A 129 0.97 -7.74 27.45
CA ARG A 129 0.92 -6.47 26.72
C ARG A 129 1.46 -6.66 25.32
N GLU A 130 0.65 -6.33 24.32
CA GLU A 130 1.11 -6.27 22.94
C GLU A 130 1.49 -4.84 22.58
N ARG A 131 2.72 -4.68 22.07
CA ARG A 131 3.19 -3.41 21.53
C ARG A 131 2.58 -3.21 20.15
N ARG A 132 1.93 -2.07 19.93
CA ARG A 132 1.34 -1.69 18.65
C ARG A 132 1.99 -0.41 18.15
N ILE A 133 2.24 -0.34 16.85
CA ILE A 133 2.65 0.89 16.17
C ILE A 133 1.39 1.65 15.75
N ASN A 134 1.40 2.96 15.91
CA ASN A 134 0.39 3.88 15.42
C ASN A 134 1.05 4.80 14.42
N LEU A 135 0.40 5.00 13.29
CA LEU A 135 0.86 5.88 12.22
C LEU A 135 -0.17 6.96 12.02
N GLU A 136 0.30 8.20 12.02
CA GLU A 136 -0.48 9.35 11.58
C GLU A 136 -0.02 9.75 10.19
N ILE A 137 -0.96 9.83 9.27
CA ILE A 137 -0.70 10.10 7.86
C ILE A 137 -1.54 11.30 7.47
N SER A 138 -0.91 12.33 6.92
CA SER A 138 -1.60 13.52 6.43
C SER A 138 -1.47 13.64 4.94
N ASP A 139 -2.51 14.18 4.31
CA ASP A 139 -2.38 14.66 2.95
C ASP A 139 -2.07 16.16 2.87
N ASP A 140 -1.88 16.61 1.65
CA ASP A 140 -1.69 17.99 1.21
C ASP A 140 -2.88 18.92 1.50
N THR A 141 -4.07 18.36 1.75
CA THR A 141 -5.26 19.12 2.13
C THR A 141 -5.38 19.32 3.65
N GLY A 142 -4.49 18.71 4.43
CA GLY A 142 -4.51 18.72 5.90
C GLY A 142 -5.44 17.65 6.50
N PHE A 143 -5.91 16.69 5.70
CA PHE A 143 -6.70 15.58 6.19
C PHE A 143 -5.79 14.53 6.83
N VAL A 144 -6.06 14.18 8.10
CA VAL A 144 -5.23 13.24 8.88
C VAL A 144 -5.97 11.93 9.10
N VAL A 145 -5.25 10.83 8.88
CA VAL A 145 -5.69 9.46 9.13
C VAL A 145 -4.76 8.80 10.12
N THR A 146 -5.31 8.22 11.18
CA THR A 146 -4.55 7.40 12.13
C THR A 146 -4.87 5.92 11.91
N THR A 147 -3.84 5.08 11.88
CA THR A 147 -3.98 3.62 11.87
C THR A 147 -3.12 2.97 12.95
N GLN A 148 -3.50 1.75 13.35
CA GLN A 148 -2.77 0.98 14.35
C GLN A 148 -2.52 -0.45 13.84
N ALA A 149 -1.33 -0.98 14.09
CA ALA A 149 -0.96 -2.36 13.76
C ALA A 149 -0.06 -2.97 14.84
N PRO A 150 0.03 -4.31 14.95
CA PRO A 150 1.04 -4.96 15.77
C PRO A 150 2.45 -4.49 15.40
N LEU A 151 3.32 -4.27 16.39
CA LEU A 151 4.69 -3.81 16.14
C LEU A 151 5.55 -4.95 15.60
N LEU A 152 5.91 -4.87 14.31
CA LEU A 152 6.85 -5.79 13.66
C LEU A 152 8.25 -5.17 13.56
N ARG A 153 9.28 -6.02 13.43
CA ARG A 153 10.67 -5.56 13.34
C ARG A 153 10.92 -4.70 12.10
N GLU A 154 10.24 -5.01 11.01
CA GLU A 154 10.28 -4.27 9.75
C GLU A 154 9.78 -2.83 9.90
N HIS A 155 8.83 -2.56 10.81
CA HIS A 155 8.29 -1.21 11.02
C HIS A 155 9.31 -0.21 11.60
N ARG A 156 10.50 -0.68 12.01
CA ARG A 156 11.56 0.20 12.53
C ARG A 156 12.14 1.13 11.46
N SER A 157 11.98 0.80 10.17
CA SER A 157 12.50 1.62 9.08
C SER A 157 11.60 2.81 8.73
N ILE A 158 10.36 2.86 9.24
CA ILE A 158 9.39 3.90 8.93
C ILE A 158 9.87 5.23 9.52
N ARG A 159 9.83 6.29 8.71
CA ARG A 159 10.23 7.64 9.11
C ARG A 159 9.12 8.65 8.83
N PRO A 160 9.04 9.73 9.62
CA PRO A 160 8.28 10.90 9.23
C PRO A 160 8.74 11.42 7.86
N GLY A 161 7.79 11.76 7.00
CA GLY A 161 8.00 12.17 5.62
C GLY A 161 7.94 11.02 4.60
N ASP A 162 7.91 9.75 5.03
CA ASP A 162 7.74 8.64 4.10
C ASP A 162 6.38 8.72 3.39
N THR A 163 6.36 8.47 2.09
CA THR A 163 5.11 8.39 1.33
C THR A 163 4.29 7.18 1.78
N ALA A 164 3.02 7.39 2.08
CA ALA A 164 2.09 6.35 2.51
C ALA A 164 0.82 6.35 1.64
N GLN A 165 0.46 5.18 1.15
CA GLN A 165 -0.68 4.95 0.28
C GLN A 165 -1.61 3.92 0.92
N LEU A 166 -2.90 4.24 0.96
CA LEU A 166 -3.90 3.37 1.58
C LEU A 166 -5.27 3.50 0.91
N LEU A 167 -6.11 2.50 1.15
CA LEU A 167 -7.52 2.55 0.77
C LEU A 167 -8.36 2.93 1.99
N VAL A 168 -9.09 4.02 1.86
CA VAL A 168 -10.02 4.53 2.88
C VAL A 168 -11.47 4.30 2.44
N MET A 169 -12.37 4.17 3.40
CA MET A 169 -13.79 3.97 3.13
C MET A 169 -14.66 4.90 3.95
N SER A 170 -15.79 5.29 3.35
CA SER A 170 -16.78 6.17 3.96
C SER A 170 -18.20 5.74 3.65
N ASN A 171 -19.13 6.22 4.48
CA ASN A 171 -20.56 6.21 4.18
C ASN A 171 -21.03 7.50 3.48
N ARG A 172 -20.15 8.50 3.33
CA ARG A 172 -20.42 9.74 2.61
C ARG A 172 -19.69 9.75 1.26
N GLY A 173 -20.36 10.28 0.23
CA GLY A 173 -19.84 10.29 -1.14
C GLY A 173 -18.70 11.28 -1.37
N ASP A 174 -18.62 12.31 -0.54
CA ASP A 174 -17.56 13.32 -0.54
C ASP A 174 -16.29 12.85 0.19
N LEU A 175 -16.32 11.67 0.83
CA LEU A 175 -15.24 11.14 1.67
C LEU A 175 -14.78 12.09 2.80
N SER A 176 -15.58 13.11 3.16
CA SER A 176 -15.24 14.11 4.19
C SER A 176 -15.03 13.51 5.58
N ARG A 177 -15.59 12.32 5.81
CA ARG A 177 -15.41 11.55 7.02
C ARG A 177 -14.99 10.13 6.66
N ILE A 178 -13.77 9.76 7.01
CA ILE A 178 -13.30 8.38 6.85
C ILE A 178 -13.84 7.54 8.01
N SER A 179 -14.52 6.45 7.65
CA SER A 179 -15.12 5.51 8.61
C SER A 179 -14.26 4.27 8.83
N PHE A 180 -13.37 3.98 7.88
CA PHE A 180 -12.52 2.79 7.91
C PHE A 180 -11.27 3.00 7.09
N VAL A 181 -10.16 2.44 7.58
CA VAL A 181 -8.85 2.45 6.96
C VAL A 181 -8.41 1.01 6.82
N SER A 182 -7.90 0.64 5.64
CA SER A 182 -7.45 -0.72 5.36
C SER A 182 -5.97 -0.92 5.68
N ASP A 183 -5.18 -1.34 4.71
CA ASP A 183 -3.74 -1.49 4.82
C ASP A 183 -3.03 -0.21 4.38
N VAL A 184 -1.98 0.16 5.11
CA VAL A 184 -1.04 1.21 4.70
C VAL A 184 0.13 0.57 3.98
N PHE A 185 0.40 1.06 2.78
CA PHE A 185 1.55 0.67 1.98
C PHE A 185 2.55 1.83 1.92
N LEU A 186 3.80 1.54 2.23
CA LEU A 186 4.91 2.49 2.12
C LEU A 186 5.76 2.06 0.91
N PRO A 187 5.63 2.74 -0.25
CA PRO A 187 6.27 2.30 -1.49
C PRO A 187 7.79 2.27 -1.42
N GLU A 188 8.39 3.24 -0.74
CA GLU A 188 9.86 3.40 -0.65
C GLU A 188 10.55 2.23 0.05
N SER A 189 9.87 1.59 1.01
CA SER A 189 10.38 0.45 1.77
C SER A 189 9.72 -0.88 1.43
N ASP A 190 8.82 -0.91 0.43
CA ASP A 190 7.90 -2.03 0.11
C ASP A 190 7.23 -2.64 1.35
N LEU A 191 6.83 -1.78 2.29
CA LEU A 191 6.37 -2.19 3.61
C LEU A 191 4.86 -2.03 3.74
N TRP A 192 4.25 -2.98 4.45
CA TRP A 192 2.81 -2.99 4.70
C TRP A 192 2.53 -2.92 6.19
N VAL A 193 1.75 -1.92 6.59
CA VAL A 193 1.28 -1.77 7.97
C VAL A 193 -0.22 -1.97 8.03
N SER A 194 -0.66 -3.06 8.66
CA SER A 194 -2.07 -3.33 8.89
C SER A 194 -2.31 -4.26 10.07
N GLU A 195 -3.47 -4.13 10.71
CA GLU A 195 -3.95 -5.12 11.68
C GLU A 195 -4.35 -6.43 11.00
N TYR A 196 -4.86 -6.34 9.77
CA TYR A 196 -5.32 -7.47 8.96
C TYR A 196 -5.12 -7.16 7.47
N PRO A 197 -4.68 -8.14 6.65
CA PRO A 197 -4.44 -7.94 5.23
C PRO A 197 -5.76 -7.85 4.42
N TYR A 198 -6.41 -6.69 4.42
CA TYR A 198 -7.66 -6.47 3.67
C TYR A 198 -7.42 -6.46 2.17
N LEU A 199 -6.31 -5.85 1.73
CA LEU A 199 -6.04 -5.60 0.32
C LEU A 199 -5.37 -6.79 -0.37
N ARG A 200 -5.77 -7.03 -1.62
CA ARG A 200 -4.95 -7.76 -2.60
C ARG A 200 -3.72 -6.92 -2.96
N ARG A 201 -2.64 -7.14 -2.22
CA ARG A 201 -1.38 -6.37 -2.29
C ARG A 201 -0.79 -6.32 -3.70
N ASP A 202 -0.93 -7.39 -4.47
CA ASP A 202 -0.54 -7.49 -5.88
C ASP A 202 -1.28 -6.47 -6.76
N ILE A 203 -2.61 -6.41 -6.64
CA ILE A 203 -3.44 -5.48 -7.42
C ILE A 203 -3.29 -4.05 -6.91
N PHE A 204 -3.19 -3.88 -5.59
CA PHE A 204 -3.06 -2.55 -4.99
C PHE A 204 -1.76 -1.86 -5.44
N ARG A 205 -0.63 -2.58 -5.49
CA ARG A 205 0.63 -2.04 -6.02
C ARG A 205 0.48 -1.56 -7.46
N GLU A 206 -0.27 -2.28 -8.29
CA GLU A 206 -0.54 -1.86 -9.66
C GLU A 206 -1.39 -0.59 -9.71
N VAL A 207 -2.41 -0.46 -8.85
CA VAL A 207 -3.21 0.76 -8.73
C VAL A 207 -2.35 1.95 -8.28
N CYS A 208 -1.46 1.74 -7.30
CA CYS A 208 -0.53 2.75 -6.82
C CYS A 208 0.37 3.26 -7.96
N ARG A 209 0.93 2.34 -8.76
CA ARG A 209 1.77 2.67 -9.90
C ARG A 209 1.02 3.45 -10.97
N GLN A 210 -0.22 3.07 -11.27
CA GLN A 210 -1.06 3.76 -12.27
C GLN A 210 -1.43 5.17 -11.83
N LEU A 211 -1.76 5.37 -10.55
CA LEU A 211 -2.12 6.68 -10.01
C LEU A 211 -0.90 7.58 -9.84
N GLY A 212 0.25 7.03 -9.41
CA GLY A 212 1.51 7.78 -9.30
C GLY A 212 2.07 8.23 -10.66
N GLN A 213 2.00 7.38 -11.70
CA GLN A 213 2.44 7.74 -13.05
C GLN A 213 1.52 8.76 -13.75
N GLY A 214 0.25 8.84 -13.35
CA GLY A 214 -0.68 9.86 -13.83
C GLY A 214 -0.26 11.26 -13.37
N ALA A 215 0.18 11.39 -12.12
CA ALA A 215 0.63 12.66 -11.56
C ALA A 215 1.94 13.18 -12.19
N GLU A 216 2.88 12.29 -12.53
CA GLU A 216 4.14 12.68 -13.20
C GLU A 216 3.93 13.16 -14.65
N ARG A 217 2.95 12.60 -15.38
CA ARG A 217 2.68 13.00 -16.77
C ARG A 217 2.06 14.39 -16.89
N ASP A 218 1.22 14.79 -15.95
CA ASP A 218 0.58 16.11 -15.95
C ASP A 218 1.56 17.23 -15.52
N GLN A 219 2.62 16.89 -14.78
CA GLN A 219 3.67 17.85 -14.37
C GLN A 219 4.73 18.12 -15.44
N TYR A 220 4.87 17.22 -16.43
CA TYR A 220 5.87 17.31 -17.51
C TYR A 220 5.27 17.67 -18.88
N GLN A 221 4.06 18.23 -18.93
CA GLN A 221 3.52 18.78 -20.17
C GLN A 221 4.01 20.22 -20.36
N ASP A 222 5.23 20.32 -20.89
CA ASP A 222 5.91 21.57 -21.24
C ASP A 222 5.02 22.39 -22.23
N PRO A 223 4.55 23.60 -21.87
CA PRO A 223 3.66 24.40 -22.72
C PRO A 223 4.28 24.88 -24.05
N TYR A 224 5.55 24.58 -24.30
CA TYR A 224 6.33 25.17 -25.38
C TYR A 224 6.28 24.45 -26.73
N GLN A 225 5.67 23.26 -26.85
CA GLN A 225 5.70 22.50 -28.12
C GLN A 225 4.57 22.79 -29.12
N SER A 226 3.59 23.64 -28.81
CA SER A 226 2.46 23.91 -29.72
C SER A 226 2.66 25.09 -30.70
N ARG A 227 3.90 25.54 -30.97
CA ARG A 227 4.15 26.71 -31.84
C ARG A 227 4.85 26.46 -33.17
N ASP A 228 5.33 25.25 -33.45
CA ASP A 228 6.14 24.99 -34.65
C ASP A 228 5.39 24.39 -35.86
N ASP A 229 4.10 24.08 -35.72
CA ASP A 229 3.35 23.32 -36.75
C ASP A 229 2.71 24.16 -37.88
N TYR A 230 3.02 25.47 -37.97
CA TYR A 230 2.50 26.34 -39.03
C TYR A 230 3.52 26.73 -40.12
N ARG A 231 4.75 26.20 -40.09
CA ARG A 231 5.84 26.68 -40.96
C ARG A 231 6.39 25.67 -41.97
N GLN A 232 5.62 24.68 -42.38
CA GLN A 232 5.95 23.84 -43.54
C GLN A 232 4.74 23.65 -44.44
N GLY A 233 4.51 24.60 -45.35
CA GLY A 233 3.43 24.46 -46.31
C GLY A 233 3.19 25.69 -47.16
N ARG A 234 4.20 26.15 -47.91
CA ARG A 234 4.00 26.93 -49.15
C ARG A 234 5.33 27.14 -49.88
N GLU A 235 5.63 26.24 -50.82
CA GLU A 235 6.51 26.58 -51.94
C GLU A 235 5.69 27.28 -53.03
N PRO A 236 6.13 28.44 -53.55
CA PRO A 236 5.70 28.91 -54.86
C PRO A 236 6.72 28.52 -55.92
N ARG A 237 6.23 27.81 -56.94
CA ARG A 237 6.86 27.71 -58.28
C ARG A 237 7.25 29.09 -58.80
N ARG A 238 8.49 29.26 -59.30
CA ARG A 238 8.76 29.98 -60.56
C ARG A 238 10.12 29.63 -61.16
N ARG A 239 10.12 29.76 -62.48
CA ARG A 239 11.04 29.22 -63.49
C ARG A 239 11.97 30.34 -63.98
N SER A 240 13.18 29.95 -64.39
CA SER A 240 14.04 30.53 -65.44
C SER A 240 14.98 31.71 -65.11
N GLN A 241 16.30 31.43 -65.31
CA GLN A 241 17.32 32.17 -66.11
C GLN A 241 17.63 33.64 -65.74
N ALA A 242 18.86 34.16 -65.74
CA ALA A 242 20.21 33.70 -66.08
C ALA A 242 21.23 34.77 -65.57
N GLU A 243 22.52 34.45 -65.65
CA GLU A 243 23.69 35.37 -65.72
C GLU A 243 23.97 36.22 -64.46
N GLY A 244 25.15 36.20 -63.82
CA GLY A 244 26.51 36.03 -64.32
C GLY A 244 27.29 37.26 -63.85
N TYR A 245 28.13 37.13 -62.82
CA TYR A 245 29.16 38.14 -62.52
C TYR A 245 30.37 37.50 -61.84
N ASP A 246 31.52 37.94 -62.33
CA ASP A 246 32.85 37.33 -62.34
C ASP A 246 33.78 37.97 -61.30
N ASP A 247 34.88 37.27 -61.06
CA ASP A 247 36.05 37.51 -60.22
C ASP A 247 36.49 38.95 -59.99
N ARG A 248 36.76 39.27 -58.71
CA ARG A 248 38.03 39.82 -58.19
C ARG A 248 37.88 40.34 -56.75
N TYR A 249 38.49 39.66 -55.78
CA TYR A 249 38.86 40.27 -54.49
C TYR A 249 40.25 39.79 -54.08
N ASP A 250 41.21 40.71 -54.03
CA ASP A 250 42.64 40.49 -53.73
C ASP A 250 42.91 40.75 -52.23
N PRO A 251 43.61 39.87 -51.48
CA PRO A 251 43.72 39.92 -50.02
C PRO A 251 44.89 40.77 -49.50
N ARG A 252 45.04 42.02 -49.94
CA ARG A 252 46.12 42.90 -49.46
C ARG A 252 45.67 44.35 -49.31
N ASP A 253 45.00 44.65 -48.22
CA ASP A 253 44.94 46.01 -47.67
C ASP A 253 44.48 45.90 -46.22
N TYR A 254 45.42 45.77 -45.28
CA TYR A 254 45.48 46.54 -44.03
C TYR A 254 46.74 46.13 -43.24
N PRO A 255 47.64 47.07 -42.93
CA PRO A 255 48.84 46.83 -42.14
C PRO A 255 48.64 47.08 -40.63
N ASP A 256 49.57 46.50 -39.88
CA ASP A 256 50.04 46.84 -38.53
C ASP A 256 49.21 46.46 -37.29
N GLY A 257 49.81 45.54 -36.52
CA GLY A 257 49.53 45.26 -35.11
C GLY A 257 50.09 46.32 -34.15
N PRO A 258 50.12 46.05 -32.83
CA PRO A 258 51.22 45.23 -32.31
C PRO A 258 50.86 44.22 -31.20
N ASP A 259 51.73 43.21 -31.12
CA ASP A 259 51.96 42.29 -29.99
C ASP A 259 52.18 43.03 -28.65
N ASP A 260 51.83 42.41 -27.51
CA ASP A 260 52.73 41.50 -26.79
C ASP A 260 52.38 41.29 -25.29
N ARG A 261 52.61 40.04 -24.84
CA ARG A 261 53.10 39.60 -23.51
C ARG A 261 52.33 39.92 -22.20
N GLY A 262 51.70 38.86 -21.67
CA GLY A 262 52.26 38.11 -20.52
C GLY A 262 51.77 38.41 -19.10
N ARG A 263 51.24 37.38 -18.41
CA ARG A 263 51.25 37.05 -16.94
C ARG A 263 50.06 36.12 -16.66
N GLY A 264 50.13 35.03 -15.90
CA GLY A 264 51.16 34.43 -15.08
C GLY A 264 50.48 33.30 -14.27
N SER A 265 51.13 32.14 -14.19
CA SER A 265 50.72 31.03 -13.31
C SER A 265 51.15 31.30 -11.87
N VAL A 266 50.27 31.10 -10.87
CA VAL A 266 50.70 30.89 -9.47
C VAL A 266 49.81 29.85 -8.74
N LYS A 267 50.53 28.82 -8.29
CA LYS A 267 50.33 27.82 -7.22
C LYS A 267 49.31 28.07 -6.09
N ARG A 268 48.62 26.97 -5.76
CA ARG A 268 48.38 26.31 -4.44
C ARG A 268 48.61 27.12 -3.17
N LEU A 269 47.65 27.06 -2.25
CA LEU A 269 47.90 26.89 -0.81
C LEU A 269 46.89 25.93 -0.15
N ARG A 270 47.45 25.16 0.78
CA ARG A 270 46.90 24.09 1.62
C ARG A 270 46.87 24.65 3.05
N GLY A 271 45.85 24.31 3.84
CA GLY A 271 45.84 24.49 5.30
C GLY A 271 44.49 23.98 5.81
N SER A 272 44.36 22.90 6.58
CA SER A 272 44.98 22.56 7.87
C SER A 272 44.61 23.55 8.97
N ARG A 273 43.46 23.29 9.61
CA ARG A 273 43.27 23.30 11.06
C ARG A 273 42.15 22.32 11.41
#